data_AF-A0A2E4J0D4-F1
#
_entry.id   AF-A0A2E4J0D4-F1
#
_cell.length_a   1.000
_cell.length_b   1.000
_cell.length_c   1.000
_cell.angle_alpha   90.00
_cell.angle_beta   90.00
_cell.angle_gamma   90.00
#
_symmetry.space_group_name_H-M   'P 1'
#
loop_
_entity.id
_entity.type
_entity.pdbx_description
1 polymer ?
#
loop_
_entity_poly.entity_id
_entity_poly.type
_entity_poly.pdbx_seq_one_letter_code
_entity_poly.pdbx_strand_id
1 'polypeptide(L)'
;MNAEVDGALVRWDLENQSVPKRCTVQQVWNAIRDALRCEGMKRIERVKVYATPNTPKDLAVQFVNCGFDVVQCAPSSLNKAVQVDHHIITDLLQDVLDLKERKRKDTAVVLIAGDGDFSRPVSILRNHSFPTCVVFNTWCDGVNPMLLDAADHHVAVNFKQNMRRETNGEGVEETRATRTVQNDDDPLNAFLKCVDECPLPASKAKIPDGFKINTQVGCMFHDAFANDVPDKKKRKTLFKTVARRAVSESLVEHRVIGSMTFLKRLFNDASDCLKKQKG
;
A
#
# COMPACT_ATOMS: atom_id res chain seq x y z
N MET A 1 1.55 -8.37 -12.49
CA MET A 1 1.27 -8.23 -13.93
C MET A 1 2.30 -9.01 -14.75
N ASN A 2 1.85 -10.00 -15.54
CA ASN A 2 2.70 -10.66 -16.54
C ASN A 2 2.48 -10.11 -17.96
N ALA A 3 1.49 -9.24 -18.15
CA ALA A 3 1.26 -8.48 -19.38
C ALA A 3 1.60 -7.02 -19.13
N GLU A 4 2.42 -6.43 -20.00
CA GLU A 4 2.72 -4.99 -19.97
C GLU A 4 1.44 -4.18 -20.19
N VAL A 5 1.26 -3.13 -19.40
CA VAL A 5 0.17 -2.16 -19.54
C VAL A 5 0.67 -0.96 -20.34
N ASP A 6 0.06 -0.69 -21.50
CA ASP A 6 0.49 0.40 -22.39
C ASP A 6 0.09 1.78 -21.86
N GLY A 7 -1.14 1.89 -21.34
CA GLY A 7 -1.74 3.16 -20.93
C GLY A 7 -2.34 3.13 -19.52
N ALA A 8 -2.53 4.29 -18.92
CA ALA A 8 -3.25 4.44 -17.65
C ALA A 8 -4.20 5.65 -17.66
N LEU A 9 -5.40 5.43 -17.13
CA LEU A 9 -6.39 6.46 -16.79
C LEU A 9 -6.39 6.67 -15.29
N VAL A 10 -6.01 7.88 -14.84
CA VAL A 10 -5.86 8.18 -13.41
C VAL A 10 -7.04 9.00 -12.92
N ARG A 11 -7.63 8.58 -11.80
CA ARG A 11 -8.71 9.25 -11.08
C ARG A 11 -8.22 9.55 -9.68
N TRP A 12 -8.14 10.83 -9.31
CA TRP A 12 -7.57 11.25 -8.03
C TRP A 12 -8.63 11.91 -7.16
N ASP A 13 -8.98 11.23 -6.08
CA ASP A 13 -9.76 11.80 -4.99
C ASP A 13 -8.85 12.72 -4.14
N LEU A 14 -8.96 14.03 -4.35
CA LEU A 14 -8.10 15.00 -3.66
C LEU A 14 -8.46 15.16 -2.18
N GLU A 15 -9.70 14.87 -1.80
CA GLU A 15 -10.14 14.92 -0.41
C GLU A 15 -9.51 13.79 0.39
N ASN A 16 -9.59 12.56 -0.13
CA ASN A 16 -9.03 11.40 0.54
C ASN A 16 -7.50 11.34 0.47
N GLN A 17 -6.91 11.73 -0.67
CA GLN A 17 -5.46 11.69 -0.92
C GLN A 17 -4.92 13.07 -1.24
N SER A 18 -4.96 13.97 -0.26
CA SER A 18 -4.51 15.36 -0.41
C SER A 18 -3.00 15.50 -0.65
N VAL A 19 -2.63 16.61 -1.30
CA VAL A 19 -1.23 17.03 -1.46
C VAL A 19 -0.68 17.46 -0.09
N PRO A 20 0.44 16.87 0.39
CA PRO A 20 1.01 17.26 1.68
C PRO A 20 1.41 18.74 1.70
N LYS A 21 1.20 19.42 2.84
CA LYS A 21 1.41 20.89 3.03
C LYS A 21 2.78 21.45 2.61
N ARG A 22 3.80 20.60 2.44
CA ARG A 22 5.18 21.00 2.11
C ARG A 22 5.63 20.48 0.74
N CYS A 23 4.72 19.91 -0.04
CA CYS A 23 5.00 19.41 -1.36
C CYS A 23 4.25 20.26 -2.40
N THR A 24 4.85 20.41 -3.57
CA THR A 24 4.12 20.89 -4.75
C THR A 24 3.34 19.75 -5.38
N VAL A 25 2.30 20.07 -6.15
CA VAL A 25 1.57 19.08 -6.97
C VAL A 25 2.54 18.29 -7.86
N GLN A 26 3.51 18.98 -8.48
CA GLN A 26 4.47 18.36 -9.39
C GLN A 26 5.35 17.32 -8.70
N GLN A 27 5.81 17.59 -7.47
CA GLN A 27 6.63 16.65 -6.70
C GLN A 27 5.85 15.39 -6.34
N VAL A 28 4.61 15.55 -5.85
CA VAL A 28 3.72 14.43 -5.53
C VAL A 28 3.42 13.62 -6.78
N TRP A 29 3.11 14.30 -7.88
CA TRP A 29 2.81 13.65 -9.15
C TRP A 29 3.99 12.87 -9.72
N ASN A 30 5.21 13.42 -9.67
CA ASN A 30 6.41 12.71 -10.11
C ASN A 30 6.59 11.41 -9.32
N ALA A 31 6.43 11.47 -7.99
CA ALA A 31 6.52 10.29 -7.14
C ALA A 31 5.46 9.23 -7.50
N ILE A 32 4.22 9.65 -7.73
CA ILE A 32 3.14 8.75 -8.17
C ILE A 32 3.47 8.13 -9.53
N ARG A 33 3.85 8.96 -10.50
CA ARG A 33 4.18 8.53 -11.86
C ARG A 33 5.33 7.53 -11.88
N ASP A 34 6.37 7.78 -11.10
CA ASP A 34 7.53 6.88 -11.03
C ASP A 34 7.16 5.55 -10.36
N ALA A 35 6.29 5.58 -9.35
CA ALA A 35 5.76 4.36 -8.74
C ALA A 35 4.88 3.56 -9.72
N LEU A 36 4.00 4.23 -10.49
CA LEU A 36 3.18 3.58 -11.53
C LEU A 36 4.02 2.98 -12.66
N ARG A 37 5.14 3.63 -13.02
CA ARG A 37 6.11 3.08 -13.98
C ARG A 37 6.78 1.81 -13.47
N CYS A 38 7.10 1.75 -12.18
CA CYS A 38 7.65 0.54 -11.56
C CYS A 38 6.66 -0.63 -11.61
N GLU A 39 5.35 -0.35 -11.60
CA GLU A 39 4.29 -1.34 -11.82
C GLU A 39 4.07 -1.71 -13.29
N GLY A 40 4.88 -1.17 -14.21
CA GLY A 40 4.83 -1.50 -15.64
C GLY A 40 3.88 -0.65 -16.47
N MET A 41 3.36 0.47 -15.94
CA MET A 41 2.55 1.41 -16.71
C MET A 41 3.44 2.35 -17.53
N LYS A 42 3.40 2.21 -18.86
CA LYS A 42 4.30 2.95 -19.76
C LYS A 42 3.90 4.41 -19.94
N ARG A 43 2.61 4.66 -20.17
CA ARG A 43 2.06 6.00 -20.44
C ARG A 43 0.89 6.33 -19.53
N ILE A 44 0.90 7.52 -18.96
CA ILE A 44 -0.31 8.10 -18.35
C ILE A 44 -1.02 8.90 -19.43
N GLU A 45 -2.26 8.52 -19.75
CA GLU A 45 -3.00 9.11 -20.86
C GLU A 45 -3.88 10.27 -20.42
N ARG A 46 -4.47 10.12 -19.24
CA ARG A 46 -5.36 11.13 -18.67
C ARG A 46 -5.29 11.09 -17.17
N VAL A 47 -5.25 12.27 -16.56
CA VAL A 47 -5.37 12.45 -15.12
C VAL A 47 -6.55 13.37 -14.86
N LYS A 48 -7.56 12.86 -14.15
CA LYS A 48 -8.66 13.65 -13.61
C LYS A 48 -8.51 13.76 -12.10
N VAL A 49 -8.58 14.97 -11.58
CA VAL A 49 -8.53 15.27 -10.14
C VAL A 49 -9.88 15.82 -9.71
N TYR A 50 -10.45 15.23 -8.66
CA TYR A 50 -11.76 15.61 -8.16
C TYR A 50 -11.58 16.45 -6.90
N ALA A 51 -11.93 17.72 -7.02
CA ALA A 51 -11.74 18.73 -5.98
C ALA A 51 -13.07 19.06 -5.30
N THR A 52 -13.06 19.13 -3.97
CA THR A 52 -14.21 19.65 -3.20
C THR A 52 -14.28 21.16 -3.30
N PRO A 53 -15.44 21.80 -2.99
CA PRO A 53 -15.55 23.26 -2.90
C PRO A 53 -14.58 23.92 -1.91
N ASN A 54 -14.06 23.14 -0.96
CA ASN A 54 -13.11 23.61 0.05
C ASN A 54 -11.66 23.54 -0.42
N THR A 55 -11.41 22.99 -1.62
CA THR A 55 -10.08 22.92 -2.21
C THR A 55 -9.55 24.33 -2.48
N PRO A 56 -8.35 24.69 -1.98
CA PRO A 56 -7.76 26.00 -2.25
C PRO A 56 -7.61 26.27 -3.75
N LYS A 57 -7.99 27.48 -4.20
CA LYS A 57 -7.97 27.85 -5.63
C LYS A 57 -6.56 27.79 -6.23
N ASP A 58 -5.56 28.19 -5.46
CA ASP A 58 -4.14 28.11 -5.83
C ASP A 58 -3.68 26.66 -6.03
N LEU A 59 -4.18 25.73 -5.22
CA LEU A 59 -3.92 24.30 -5.41
C LEU A 59 -4.57 23.76 -6.69
N ALA A 60 -5.82 24.15 -6.99
CA ALA A 60 -6.48 23.78 -8.24
C ALA A 60 -5.72 24.31 -9.47
N VAL A 61 -5.21 25.55 -9.41
CA VAL A 61 -4.36 26.12 -10.47
C VAL A 61 -3.07 25.33 -10.65
N GLN A 62 -2.43 24.87 -9.57
CA GLN A 62 -1.24 24.02 -9.67
C GLN A 62 -1.53 22.70 -10.42
N PHE A 63 -2.68 22.07 -10.18
CA PHE A 63 -3.09 20.87 -10.92
C PHE A 63 -3.31 21.14 -12.41
N VAL A 64 -3.98 22.25 -12.75
CA VAL A 64 -4.16 22.67 -14.16
C VAL A 64 -2.80 22.93 -14.83
N ASN A 65 -1.86 23.58 -14.13
CA ASN A 65 -0.52 23.82 -14.65
C ASN A 65 0.29 22.53 -14.86
N CYS A 66 -0.06 21.44 -14.15
CA CYS A 66 0.50 20.11 -14.38
C CYS A 66 -0.20 19.37 -15.54
N GLY A 67 -1.18 19.99 -16.21
CA GLY A 67 -1.91 19.44 -17.34
C GLY A 67 -3.05 18.49 -16.95
N PHE A 68 -3.57 18.58 -15.72
CA PHE A 68 -4.64 17.68 -15.27
C PHE A 68 -6.02 18.29 -15.52
N ASP A 69 -6.99 17.41 -15.75
CA ASP A 69 -8.40 17.77 -15.78
C ASP A 69 -8.90 17.90 -14.34
N VAL A 70 -9.16 19.14 -13.89
CA VAL A 70 -9.70 19.37 -12.55
C VAL A 70 -11.22 19.42 -12.60
N VAL A 71 -11.86 18.48 -11.93
CA VAL A 71 -13.31 18.41 -11.77
C VAL A 71 -13.68 19.06 -10.44
N GLN A 72 -14.26 20.26 -10.51
CA GLN A 72 -14.77 20.97 -9.33
C GLN A 72 -16.15 20.44 -8.95
N CYS A 73 -16.23 19.66 -7.87
CA CYS A 73 -17.50 19.13 -7.37
C CYS A 73 -18.27 20.22 -6.60
N ALA A 74 -19.59 20.21 -6.72
CA ALA A 74 -20.48 21.17 -6.08
C ALA A 74 -20.62 20.90 -4.56
N PRO A 75 -20.94 21.92 -3.75
CA PRO A 75 -21.17 21.74 -2.32
C PRO A 75 -22.39 20.87 -2.01
N SER A 76 -22.21 19.96 -1.07
CA SER A 76 -23.17 18.93 -0.64
C SER A 76 -24.48 19.51 -0.08
N SER A 77 -24.52 20.81 0.23
CA SER A 77 -25.69 21.50 0.77
C SER A 77 -26.87 21.60 -0.20
N LEU A 78 -26.64 21.43 -1.51
CA LEU A 78 -27.70 21.52 -2.53
C LEU A 78 -28.24 20.14 -2.95
N ASN A 79 -27.48 19.07 -2.73
CA ASN A 79 -27.93 17.69 -2.91
C ASN A 79 -26.89 16.76 -2.28
N LYS A 80 -27.27 16.03 -1.23
CA LYS A 80 -26.42 14.96 -0.65
C LYS A 80 -26.00 13.90 -1.69
N ALA A 81 -26.73 13.82 -2.81
CA ALA A 81 -26.51 12.87 -3.89
C ALA A 81 -25.31 13.20 -4.80
N VAL A 82 -24.76 14.41 -4.76
CA VAL A 82 -23.60 14.79 -5.60
C VAL A 82 -22.36 14.91 -4.71
N GLN A 83 -21.91 13.76 -4.21
CA GLN A 83 -20.63 13.63 -3.52
C GLN A 83 -19.51 13.43 -4.55
N VAL A 84 -18.29 13.84 -4.20
CA VAL A 84 -17.07 13.62 -5.01
C VAL A 84 -17.01 12.17 -5.48
N ASP A 85 -17.33 11.23 -4.59
CA ASP A 85 -17.37 9.81 -4.86
C ASP A 85 -18.29 9.46 -6.03
N HIS A 86 -19.47 10.08 -6.12
CA HIS A 86 -20.40 9.82 -7.22
C HIS A 86 -19.76 10.18 -8.57
N HIS A 87 -19.11 11.34 -8.67
CA HIS A 87 -18.44 11.75 -9.91
C HIS A 87 -17.29 10.80 -10.28
N ILE A 88 -16.48 10.39 -9.29
CA ILE A 88 -15.40 9.43 -9.49
C ILE A 88 -15.97 8.10 -9.97
N ILE A 89 -17.00 7.58 -9.31
CA ILE A 89 -17.65 6.31 -9.65
C ILE A 89 -18.24 6.36 -11.06
N THR A 90 -18.96 7.44 -11.40
CA THR A 90 -19.52 7.63 -12.74
C THR A 90 -18.41 7.61 -13.79
N ASP A 91 -17.32 8.34 -13.58
CA ASP A 91 -16.20 8.38 -14.53
C ASP A 91 -15.46 7.03 -14.61
N LEU A 92 -15.25 6.33 -13.50
CA LEU A 92 -14.67 4.99 -13.48
C LEU A 92 -15.50 3.99 -14.30
N LEU A 93 -16.83 4.04 -14.16
CA LEU A 93 -17.73 3.18 -14.94
C LEU A 93 -17.83 3.61 -16.41
N GLN A 94 -17.74 4.90 -16.69
CA GLN A 94 -17.67 5.40 -18.08
C GLN A 94 -16.38 4.95 -18.77
N ASP A 95 -15.25 4.94 -18.06
CA ASP A 95 -13.98 4.45 -18.60
C ASP A 95 -14.08 2.99 -19.07
N VAL A 96 -14.85 2.14 -18.37
CA VAL A 96 -15.14 0.76 -18.81
C VAL A 96 -15.78 0.77 -20.20
N LEU A 97 -16.77 1.63 -20.42
CA LEU A 97 -17.51 1.69 -21.68
C LEU A 97 -16.60 2.19 -22.81
N ASP A 98 -15.88 3.28 -22.56
CA ASP A 98 -14.98 3.90 -23.55
C ASP A 98 -13.84 2.94 -23.94
N LEU A 99 -13.24 2.25 -22.97
CA LEU A 99 -12.16 1.30 -23.22
C LEU A 99 -12.66 0.05 -23.96
N LYS A 100 -13.87 -0.44 -23.64
CA LYS A 100 -14.51 -1.54 -24.37
C LYS A 100 -14.78 -1.18 -25.82
N GLU A 101 -15.37 -0.01 -26.05
CA GLU A 101 -15.69 0.49 -27.39
C GLU A 101 -14.43 0.60 -28.25
N ARG A 102 -13.34 1.11 -27.67
CA ARG A 102 -12.04 1.25 -28.34
C ARG A 102 -11.19 -0.02 -28.37
N LYS A 103 -11.67 -1.12 -27.77
CA LYS A 103 -10.96 -2.41 -27.64
C LYS A 103 -9.59 -2.31 -26.94
N ARG A 104 -9.45 -1.40 -25.97
CA ARG A 104 -8.19 -1.09 -25.27
C ARG A 104 -8.07 -1.81 -23.93
N LYS A 105 -7.84 -3.13 -23.97
CA LYS A 105 -7.70 -3.97 -22.77
C LYS A 105 -6.33 -3.82 -22.07
N ASP A 106 -5.38 -3.18 -22.72
CA ASP A 106 -4.03 -2.89 -22.27
C ASP A 106 -3.91 -1.57 -21.47
N THR A 107 -5.04 -0.92 -21.19
CA THR A 107 -5.08 0.33 -20.44
C THR A 107 -5.56 0.06 -19.02
N ALA A 108 -4.73 0.41 -18.04
CA ALA A 108 -5.09 0.30 -16.63
C ALA A 108 -5.96 1.48 -16.18
N VAL A 109 -6.84 1.20 -15.21
CA VAL A 109 -7.55 2.23 -14.46
C VAL A 109 -6.91 2.36 -13.09
N VAL A 110 -6.44 3.57 -12.79
CA VAL A 110 -5.71 3.91 -11.59
C VAL A 110 -6.56 4.82 -10.73
N LEU A 111 -6.82 4.42 -9.50
CA LEU A 111 -7.54 5.20 -8.50
C LEU A 111 -6.58 5.65 -7.41
N ILE A 112 -6.43 6.95 -7.22
CA ILE A 112 -5.71 7.53 -6.08
C ILE A 112 -6.75 7.85 -5.01
N ALA A 113 -6.99 6.90 -4.10
CA ALA A 113 -7.98 6.97 -3.03
C ALA A 113 -7.67 5.94 -1.93
N GLY A 114 -8.39 6.05 -0.82
CA GLY A 114 -8.32 5.15 0.33
C GLY A 114 -9.69 4.73 0.89
N ASP A 115 -10.78 5.25 0.33
CA ASP A 115 -12.14 4.97 0.78
C ASP A 115 -12.65 3.60 0.27
N GLY A 116 -13.31 2.85 1.15
CA GLY A 116 -13.91 1.56 0.83
C GLY A 116 -15.09 1.64 -0.13
N ASP A 117 -15.74 2.79 -0.28
CA ASP A 117 -16.90 2.96 -1.15
C ASP A 117 -16.55 2.75 -2.64
N PHE A 118 -15.27 2.89 -3.00
CA PHE A 118 -14.76 2.60 -4.35
C PHE A 118 -14.52 1.11 -4.64
N SER A 119 -14.57 0.24 -3.63
CA SER A 119 -14.24 -1.20 -3.79
C SER A 119 -15.14 -1.88 -4.83
N ARG A 120 -16.45 -1.59 -4.82
CA ARG A 120 -17.39 -2.19 -5.78
C ARG A 120 -17.13 -1.74 -7.22
N PRO A 121 -17.02 -0.42 -7.53
CA PRO A 121 -16.63 0.06 -8.85
C PRO A 121 -15.31 -0.54 -9.37
N VAL A 122 -14.28 -0.59 -8.53
CA VAL A 122 -12.97 -1.16 -8.89
C VAL A 122 -13.10 -2.67 -9.20
N SER A 123 -13.87 -3.42 -8.41
CA SER A 123 -14.15 -4.82 -8.68
C SER A 123 -14.89 -5.04 -10.01
N ILE A 124 -15.81 -4.14 -10.39
CA ILE A 124 -16.50 -4.18 -11.70
C ILE A 124 -15.50 -4.00 -12.85
N LEU A 125 -14.58 -3.04 -12.74
CA LEU A 125 -13.50 -2.83 -13.71
C LEU A 125 -12.65 -4.09 -13.88
N ARG A 126 -12.19 -4.66 -12.77
CA ARG A 126 -11.40 -5.90 -12.75
C ARG A 126 -12.15 -7.08 -13.38
N ASN A 127 -13.43 -7.26 -13.04
CA ASN A 127 -14.26 -8.32 -13.60
C ASN A 127 -14.50 -8.16 -15.11
N HIS A 128 -14.33 -6.96 -15.65
CA HIS A 128 -14.32 -6.69 -17.09
C HIS A 128 -12.94 -6.83 -17.74
N SER A 129 -11.97 -7.41 -17.02
CA SER A 129 -10.60 -7.66 -17.46
C SER A 129 -9.83 -6.38 -17.79
N PHE A 130 -10.17 -5.26 -17.15
CA PHE A 130 -9.33 -4.08 -17.15
C PHE A 130 -8.37 -4.15 -15.97
N PRO A 131 -7.06 -3.96 -16.18
CA PRO A 131 -6.14 -3.91 -15.06
C PRO A 131 -6.45 -2.73 -14.15
N THR A 132 -6.48 -2.98 -12.85
CA THR A 132 -6.82 -1.98 -11.84
C THR A 132 -5.67 -1.76 -10.86
N CYS A 133 -5.42 -0.50 -10.52
CA CYS A 133 -4.39 -0.14 -9.55
C CYS A 133 -4.93 0.89 -8.57
N VAL A 134 -4.75 0.65 -7.28
CA VAL A 134 -5.04 1.63 -6.22
C VAL A 134 -3.75 2.25 -5.73
N VAL A 135 -3.64 3.57 -5.82
CA VAL A 135 -2.51 4.33 -5.29
C VAL A 135 -2.95 5.01 -4.03
N PHE A 136 -2.14 4.95 -2.98
CA PHE A 136 -2.44 5.62 -1.74
C PHE A 136 -1.19 6.14 -1.05
N ASN A 137 -1.37 7.21 -0.28
CA ASN A 137 -0.36 7.72 0.60
C ASN A 137 -0.27 6.86 1.85
N THR A 138 0.94 6.44 2.20
CA THR A 138 1.25 5.70 3.44
C THR A 138 0.91 6.44 4.74
N TRP A 139 0.47 7.70 4.66
CA TRP A 139 0.22 8.58 5.80
C TRP A 139 -1.23 8.88 6.09
N CYS A 140 -2.13 8.65 5.12
CA CYS A 140 -3.54 8.86 5.38
C CYS A 140 -4.02 7.81 6.37
N ASP A 141 -5.05 8.14 7.16
CA ASP A 141 -5.77 7.17 7.99
C ASP A 141 -6.10 5.98 7.09
N GLY A 142 -5.59 4.79 7.46
CA GLY A 142 -5.23 3.72 6.54
C GLY A 142 -6.25 3.41 5.44
N VAL A 143 -5.76 2.90 4.31
CA VAL A 143 -6.62 2.49 3.20
C VAL A 143 -7.55 1.35 3.61
N ASN A 144 -8.80 1.45 3.18
CA ASN A 144 -9.76 0.39 3.39
C ASN A 144 -9.28 -0.94 2.75
N PRO A 145 -9.14 -2.03 3.51
CA PRO A 145 -8.66 -3.31 2.97
C PRO A 145 -9.54 -3.88 1.85
N MET A 146 -10.84 -3.60 1.85
CA MET A 146 -11.75 -4.03 0.78
C MET A 146 -11.43 -3.37 -0.55
N LEU A 147 -10.93 -2.12 -0.53
CA LEU A 147 -10.51 -1.43 -1.75
C LEU A 147 -9.25 -2.09 -2.33
N LEU A 148 -8.31 -2.46 -1.47
CA LEU A 148 -7.08 -3.15 -1.87
C LEU A 148 -7.38 -4.53 -2.45
N ASP A 149 -8.29 -5.30 -1.83
CA ASP A 149 -8.71 -6.62 -2.31
C ASP A 149 -9.50 -6.55 -3.62
N ALA A 150 -10.18 -5.42 -3.88
CA ALA A 150 -10.91 -5.21 -5.12
C ALA A 150 -10.02 -4.94 -6.34
N ALA A 151 -8.80 -4.44 -6.12
CA ALA A 151 -7.85 -4.09 -7.19
C ALA A 151 -6.93 -5.27 -7.56
N ASP A 152 -6.33 -5.23 -8.74
CA ASP A 152 -5.27 -6.19 -9.13
C ASP A 152 -3.93 -5.83 -8.49
N HIS A 153 -3.67 -4.53 -8.38
CA HIS A 153 -2.44 -3.95 -7.89
C HIS A 153 -2.72 -2.81 -6.91
N HIS A 154 -1.79 -2.58 -6.00
CA HIS A 154 -1.82 -1.41 -5.15
C HIS A 154 -0.41 -0.88 -4.90
N VAL A 155 -0.30 0.44 -4.84
CA VAL A 155 0.95 1.16 -4.71
C VAL A 155 0.86 2.11 -3.53
N ALA A 156 1.69 1.83 -2.53
CA ALA A 156 1.87 2.70 -1.39
C ALA A 156 2.97 3.73 -1.73
N VAL A 157 2.62 5.01 -1.78
CA VAL A 157 3.59 6.10 -2.02
C VAL A 157 3.86 6.82 -0.70
N ASN A 158 5.15 7.08 -0.42
CA ASN A 158 5.57 7.88 0.72
C ASN A 158 6.12 9.23 0.25
N PHE A 159 5.27 10.24 0.30
CA PHE A 159 5.61 11.57 -0.24
C PHE A 159 6.74 12.29 0.51
N LYS A 160 7.13 11.87 1.74
CA LYS A 160 8.12 12.59 2.57
C LYS A 160 9.55 12.06 2.41
N GLN A 161 9.74 10.78 2.10
CA GLN A 161 11.08 10.23 1.88
C GLN A 161 11.73 10.83 0.62
N ASN A 162 10.93 11.05 -0.43
CA ASN A 162 11.42 11.67 -1.67
C ASN A 162 11.89 13.12 -1.47
N MET A 163 11.41 13.81 -0.44
CA MET A 163 11.81 15.19 -0.14
C MET A 163 13.22 15.32 0.47
N ARG A 164 13.70 14.31 1.21
CA ARG A 164 15.05 14.35 1.79
C ARG A 164 16.14 14.24 0.72
N ARG A 165 15.84 13.54 -0.38
CA ARG A 165 16.80 13.33 -1.47
C ARG A 165 17.01 14.61 -2.30
N GLU A 166 15.93 15.31 -2.66
CA GLU A 166 16.04 16.55 -3.45
C GLU A 166 16.73 17.70 -2.69
N THR A 167 16.49 17.80 -1.38
CA THR A 167 17.05 18.89 -0.56
C THR A 167 18.52 18.71 -0.20
N ASN A 168 19.03 17.47 -0.21
CA ASN A 168 20.43 17.18 0.16
C ASN A 168 21.38 17.08 -1.03
N GLY A 169 20.90 17.18 -2.29
CA GLY A 169 21.75 17.02 -3.47
C GLY A 169 22.40 15.63 -3.58
N GLU A 170 21.94 14.66 -2.78
CA GLU A 170 22.38 13.27 -2.87
C GLU A 170 21.79 12.68 -4.15
N GLY A 171 22.69 12.24 -5.05
CA GLY A 171 22.33 11.68 -6.35
C GLY A 171 21.22 10.64 -6.23
N VAL A 172 20.33 10.62 -7.22
CA VAL A 172 19.20 9.69 -7.30
C VAL A 172 19.74 8.26 -7.33
N GLU A 173 19.88 7.65 -6.16
CA GLU A 173 20.02 6.21 -6.04
C GLU A 173 18.63 5.63 -6.35
N GLU A 174 18.55 4.99 -7.51
CA GLU A 174 17.35 4.42 -8.11
C GLU A 174 16.61 3.57 -7.07
N THR A 175 15.51 4.10 -6.53
CA THR A 175 14.59 3.35 -5.68
C THR A 175 13.87 2.34 -6.55
N ARG A 176 14.50 1.19 -6.71
CA ARG A 176 13.84 -0.06 -7.06
C ARG A 176 12.68 -0.23 -6.06
N ALA A 177 11.44 -0.20 -6.54
CA ALA A 177 10.30 -0.71 -5.78
C ALA A 177 10.74 -2.01 -5.11
N THR A 178 10.53 -2.15 -3.80
CA THR A 178 11.11 -3.17 -2.93
C THR A 178 10.96 -4.58 -3.54
N ARG A 179 11.96 -4.94 -4.34
CA ARG A 179 12.27 -6.30 -4.76
C ARG A 179 13.32 -6.71 -3.75
N THR A 180 12.95 -7.66 -2.89
CA THR A 180 13.79 -8.29 -1.88
C THR A 180 15.26 -8.32 -2.32
N VAL A 181 16.08 -7.51 -1.66
CA VAL A 181 17.53 -7.62 -1.77
C VAL A 181 17.90 -8.91 -1.05
N GLN A 182 18.38 -9.89 -1.82
CA GLN A 182 18.98 -11.11 -1.32
C GLN A 182 20.34 -10.78 -0.70
N ASN A 183 20.34 -10.15 0.47
CA ASN A 183 21.53 -10.09 1.31
C ASN A 183 21.42 -11.24 2.31
N ASP A 184 22.17 -12.31 2.08
CA ASP A 184 22.16 -13.51 2.92
C ASP A 184 22.69 -13.23 4.35
N ASP A 185 23.38 -12.10 4.53
CA ASP A 185 23.88 -11.64 5.83
C ASP A 185 22.88 -10.72 6.58
N ASP A 186 21.70 -10.45 6.00
CA ASP A 186 20.66 -9.67 6.68
C ASP A 186 20.06 -10.48 7.85
N PRO A 187 20.09 -9.98 9.11
CA PRO A 187 19.49 -10.64 10.26
C PRO A 187 18.01 -11.01 10.09
N LEU A 188 17.26 -10.25 9.28
CA LEU A 188 15.87 -10.56 8.92
C LEU A 188 15.79 -11.77 7.99
N ASN A 189 16.68 -11.89 7.00
CA ASN A 189 16.74 -13.06 6.12
C ASN A 189 17.22 -14.30 6.89
N ALA A 190 18.19 -14.15 7.78
CA ALA A 190 18.61 -15.23 8.69
C ALA A 190 17.47 -15.67 9.61
N PHE A 191 16.67 -14.75 10.13
CA PHE A 191 15.48 -15.06 10.93
C PHE A 191 14.41 -15.80 10.11
N LEU A 192 14.08 -15.31 8.91
CA LEU A 192 13.08 -15.94 8.03
C LEU A 192 13.54 -17.34 7.59
N LYS A 193 14.81 -17.50 7.21
CA LYS A 193 15.40 -18.80 6.89
C LYS A 193 15.39 -19.75 8.09
N CYS A 194 15.65 -19.26 9.29
CA CYS A 194 15.58 -20.05 10.51
C CYS A 194 14.14 -20.48 10.86
N VAL A 195 13.13 -19.65 10.54
CA VAL A 195 11.72 -20.04 10.66
C VAL A 195 11.34 -21.12 9.65
N ASP A 196 11.84 -21.03 8.41
CA ASP A 196 11.59 -22.02 7.36
C ASP A 196 12.33 -23.35 7.59
N GLU A 197 13.53 -23.32 8.16
CA GLU A 197 14.38 -24.49 8.41
C GLU A 197 14.16 -25.14 9.78
N CYS A 198 13.38 -24.53 10.68
CA CYS A 198 13.12 -25.09 12.00
C CYS A 198 12.24 -26.35 11.88
N PRO A 199 12.77 -27.55 12.17
CA PRO A 199 11.96 -28.76 12.15
C PRO A 199 11.03 -28.71 13.35
N LEU A 200 9.76 -28.34 13.13
CA LEU A 200 8.76 -28.38 14.19
C LEU A 200 8.69 -29.82 14.75
N PRO A 201 8.80 -30.02 16.07
CA PRO A 201 8.67 -31.35 16.65
C PRO A 201 7.28 -31.90 16.30
N ALA A 202 7.23 -33.19 15.95
CA ALA A 202 6.09 -33.93 15.39
C ALA A 202 4.82 -34.03 16.29
N SER A 203 4.52 -33.02 17.11
CA SER A 203 3.29 -32.91 17.89
C SER A 203 2.25 -32.06 17.13
N LYS A 204 1.46 -32.71 16.27
CA LYS A 204 0.05 -32.44 15.88
C LYS A 204 -0.45 -31.00 15.65
N ALA A 205 0.39 -29.98 15.48
CA ALA A 205 -0.04 -28.67 15.00
C ALA A 205 0.33 -28.54 13.53
N LYS A 206 -0.58 -28.95 12.62
CA LYS A 206 -0.47 -28.58 11.22
C LYS A 206 -0.55 -27.05 11.15
N ILE A 207 0.47 -26.40 10.60
CA ILE A 207 0.31 -25.04 10.07
C ILE A 207 -0.76 -25.17 8.98
N PRO A 208 -1.89 -24.44 9.05
CA PRO A 208 -2.89 -24.47 8.00
C PRO A 208 -2.24 -24.02 6.69
N ASP A 209 -2.49 -24.76 5.59
CA ASP A 209 -2.04 -24.36 4.26
C ASP A 209 -2.53 -22.92 3.97
N GLY A 210 -1.58 -22.03 3.62
CA GLY A 210 -1.87 -20.63 3.32
C GLY A 210 -1.42 -19.61 4.38
N PHE A 211 -0.76 -20.03 5.46
CA PHE A 211 -0.19 -19.09 6.43
C PHE A 211 1.02 -18.35 5.84
N LYS A 212 0.88 -17.07 5.49
CA LYS A 212 1.99 -16.17 5.13
C LYS A 212 2.22 -15.20 6.27
N ILE A 213 3.44 -15.18 6.83
CA ILE A 213 3.83 -14.15 7.80
C ILE A 213 4.05 -12.85 7.01
N ASN A 214 3.22 -11.83 7.28
CA ASN A 214 3.37 -10.51 6.67
C ASN A 214 4.75 -9.92 7.06
N THR A 215 5.49 -9.44 6.07
CA THR A 215 6.82 -8.82 6.17
C THR A 215 6.86 -7.70 7.22
N GLN A 216 5.74 -6.99 7.42
CA GLN A 216 5.62 -5.92 8.41
C GLN A 216 5.73 -6.45 9.85
N VAL A 217 5.15 -7.62 10.13
CA VAL A 217 5.30 -8.29 11.43
C VAL A 217 6.76 -8.72 11.62
N GLY A 218 7.42 -9.22 10.57
CA GLY A 218 8.85 -9.53 10.56
C GLY A 218 9.73 -8.31 10.91
N CYS A 219 9.46 -7.15 10.30
CA CYS A 219 10.19 -5.91 10.58
C CYS A 219 9.98 -5.42 12.03
N MET A 220 8.78 -5.57 12.59
CA MET A 220 8.52 -5.20 13.99
C MET A 220 9.28 -6.08 14.99
N PHE A 221 9.51 -7.36 14.65
CA PHE A 221 10.39 -8.22 15.44
C PHE A 221 11.85 -7.81 15.27
N HIS A 222 12.30 -7.49 14.05
CA HIS A 222 13.65 -7.00 13.79
C HIS A 222 14.00 -5.78 14.65
N ASP A 223 13.16 -4.75 14.69
CA ASP A 223 13.41 -3.55 15.50
C ASP A 223 13.47 -3.82 17.01
N ALA A 224 12.72 -4.83 17.49
CA ALA A 224 12.75 -5.24 18.89
C ALA A 224 14.00 -6.04 19.27
N PHE A 225 14.67 -6.67 18.31
CA PHE A 225 15.89 -7.48 18.49
C PHE A 225 17.18 -6.75 18.12
N ALA A 226 17.14 -5.84 17.14
CA ALA A 226 18.27 -5.02 16.72
C ALA A 226 18.65 -3.96 17.78
N ASN A 227 17.67 -3.49 18.53
CA ASN A 227 17.92 -2.66 19.70
C ASN A 227 18.19 -3.58 20.89
N ASP A 228 19.46 -3.72 21.26
CA ASP A 228 19.90 -4.57 22.35
C ASP A 228 19.26 -4.11 23.67
N VAL A 229 18.09 -4.65 24.04
CA VAL A 229 17.37 -4.27 25.27
C VAL A 229 17.96 -5.09 26.43
N PRO A 230 18.83 -4.56 27.30
CA PRO A 230 19.52 -5.37 28.31
C PRO A 230 18.58 -5.96 29.38
N ASP A 231 17.44 -5.31 29.64
CA ASP A 231 16.52 -5.70 30.71
C ASP A 231 15.46 -6.72 30.24
N LYS A 232 15.51 -7.92 30.84
CA LYS A 232 14.57 -9.04 30.62
C LYS A 232 13.11 -8.64 30.85
N LYS A 233 12.83 -7.71 31.77
CA LYS A 233 11.48 -7.20 32.05
C LYS A 233 11.01 -6.27 30.93
N LYS A 234 11.90 -5.42 30.40
CA LYS A 234 11.60 -4.53 29.26
C LYS A 234 11.42 -5.31 27.95
N ARG A 235 12.24 -6.34 27.69
CA ARG A 235 12.01 -7.26 26.55
C ARG A 235 10.64 -7.92 26.59
N LYS A 236 10.23 -8.43 27.77
CA LYS A 236 8.92 -9.07 27.95
C LYS A 236 7.75 -8.10 27.73
N THR A 237 7.91 -6.83 28.12
CA THR A 237 6.90 -5.78 27.88
C THR A 237 6.84 -5.38 26.42
N LEU A 238 8.00 -5.10 25.79
CA LEU A 238 8.09 -4.78 24.36
C LEU A 238 7.51 -5.90 23.50
N PHE A 239 7.82 -7.15 23.82
CA PHE A 239 7.25 -8.33 23.18
C PHE A 239 5.73 -8.42 23.34
N LYS A 240 5.20 -8.19 24.54
CA LYS A 240 3.73 -8.16 24.75
C LYS A 240 3.07 -7.07 23.90
N THR A 241 3.72 -5.93 23.75
CA THR A 241 3.22 -4.82 22.93
C THR A 241 3.25 -5.15 21.45
N VAL A 242 4.37 -5.66 20.94
CA VAL A 242 4.52 -6.08 19.54
C VAL A 242 3.59 -7.24 19.21
N ALA A 243 3.49 -8.26 20.06
CA ALA A 243 2.58 -9.38 19.86
C ALA A 243 1.10 -8.97 19.90
N ARG A 244 0.71 -8.05 20.80
CA ARG A 244 -0.66 -7.50 20.81
C ARG A 244 -0.97 -6.74 19.54
N ARG A 245 0.01 -5.98 19.03
CA ARG A 245 -0.14 -5.17 17.82
C ARG A 245 -0.17 -6.04 16.56
N ALA A 246 0.70 -7.04 16.47
CA ALA A 246 0.67 -8.05 15.41
C ALA A 246 -0.63 -8.87 15.43
N VAL A 247 -1.16 -9.21 16.62
CA VAL A 247 -2.47 -9.89 16.73
C VAL A 247 -3.62 -8.96 16.34
N SER A 248 -3.60 -7.67 16.74
CA SER A 248 -4.64 -6.72 16.34
C SER A 248 -4.61 -6.46 14.84
N GLU A 249 -3.42 -6.37 14.23
CA GLU A 249 -3.24 -6.14 12.80
C GLU A 249 -3.53 -7.42 11.99
N SER A 250 -3.16 -8.60 12.50
CA SER A 250 -3.47 -9.90 11.85
C SER A 250 -4.95 -10.29 11.96
N LEU A 251 -5.66 -9.87 13.02
CA LEU A 251 -7.13 -10.02 13.13
C LEU A 251 -7.90 -9.14 12.14
N VAL A 252 -7.26 -8.10 11.61
CA VAL A 252 -7.85 -7.20 10.59
C VAL A 252 -7.66 -7.78 9.19
N GLU A 253 -6.57 -8.50 8.91
CA GLU A 253 -6.29 -9.02 7.57
C GLU A 253 -6.81 -10.44 7.29
N HIS A 254 -6.89 -11.34 8.28
CA HIS A 254 -7.47 -12.67 8.08
C HIS A 254 -8.12 -13.21 9.37
N ARG A 255 -9.21 -13.98 9.25
CA ARG A 255 -9.81 -14.76 10.36
C ARG A 255 -8.85 -15.86 10.85
N VAL A 256 -7.74 -15.47 11.47
CA VAL A 256 -6.77 -16.35 12.10
C VAL A 256 -7.09 -16.40 13.58
N ILE A 257 -7.82 -17.42 14.01
CA ILE A 257 -7.87 -17.79 15.44
C ILE A 257 -6.59 -18.57 15.75
N GLY A 258 -5.46 -17.87 15.78
CA GLY A 258 -4.23 -18.36 16.38
C GLY A 258 -4.26 -18.00 17.86
N SER A 259 -4.38 -19.00 18.74
CA SER A 259 -4.35 -18.70 20.18
C SER A 259 -3.00 -18.06 20.53
N MET A 260 -2.98 -17.07 21.44
CA MET A 260 -1.75 -16.44 21.97
C MET A 260 -0.68 -17.45 22.42
N THR A 261 -1.07 -18.71 22.65
CA THR A 261 -0.19 -19.84 22.96
C THR A 261 0.66 -20.26 21.77
N PHE A 262 0.14 -20.21 20.53
CA PHE A 262 0.87 -20.54 19.31
C PHE A 262 2.00 -19.54 19.03
N LEU A 263 1.69 -18.24 19.07
CA LEU A 263 2.70 -17.17 18.87
C LEU A 263 3.78 -17.20 19.95
N LYS A 264 3.42 -17.46 21.22
CA LYS A 264 4.40 -17.66 22.28
C LYS A 264 5.30 -18.86 22.04
N ARG A 265 4.77 -19.94 21.47
CA ARG A 265 5.54 -21.17 21.20
C ARG A 265 6.51 -20.97 20.04
N LEU A 266 6.04 -20.43 18.91
CA LEU A 266 6.87 -20.07 17.76
C LEU A 266 8.04 -19.17 18.17
N PHE A 267 7.78 -18.21 19.06
CA PHE A 267 8.80 -17.31 19.60
C PHE A 267 9.83 -18.01 20.49
N ASN A 268 9.39 -18.89 21.40
CA ASN A 268 10.32 -19.63 22.25
C ASN A 268 11.24 -20.52 21.40
N ASP A 269 10.67 -21.19 20.39
CA ASP A 269 11.40 -22.08 19.49
C ASP A 269 12.44 -21.30 18.66
N ALA A 270 12.07 -20.13 18.10
CA ALA A 270 12.99 -19.24 17.40
C ALA A 270 14.09 -18.65 18.32
N SER A 271 13.73 -18.26 19.55
CA SER A 271 14.68 -17.74 20.53
C SER A 271 15.70 -18.80 20.94
N ASP A 272 15.30 -20.05 21.08
CA ASP A 272 16.19 -21.15 21.45
C ASP A 272 17.07 -21.58 20.27
N CYS A 273 16.58 -21.48 19.03
CA CYS A 273 17.41 -21.68 17.83
C CYS A 273 18.52 -20.63 17.73
N LEU A 274 18.21 -19.34 17.91
CA LEU A 274 19.18 -18.24 17.89
C LEU A 274 20.23 -18.35 19.01
N LYS A 275 19.86 -18.87 20.19
CA LYS A 275 20.85 -19.14 21.27
C LYS A 275 21.81 -20.26 20.90
N LYS A 276 21.35 -21.28 20.20
CA LYS A 276 22.18 -22.41 19.74
C LYS A 276 23.16 -22.02 18.64
N GLN A 277 22.85 -21.02 17.82
CA GLN A 277 23.75 -20.49 16.80
C GLN A 277 24.83 -19.55 17.34
N LYS A 278 24.66 -19.04 18.57
CA LYS A 278 25.62 -18.13 19.24
C LYS A 278 26.54 -18.82 20.26
N GLY A 279 26.43 -20.15 20.39
CA GLY A 279 27.36 -20.99 21.14
C GLY A 279 28.25 -21.77 20.18
#